data_AF-A0A9W8AKD6-F1
#
_entry.id   AF-A0A9W8AKD6-F1
#
_cell.length_a   1.000
_cell.length_b   1.000
_cell.length_c   1.000
_cell.angle_alpha   90.00
_cell.angle_beta   90.00
_cell.angle_gamma   90.00
#
_symmetry.space_group_name_H-M   'P 1'
#
loop_
_entity.id
_entity.type
_entity.pdbx_description
1 polymer ?
#
loop_
_entity_poly.entity_id
_entity_poly.type
_entity_poly.pdbx_seq_one_letter_code
_entity_poly.pdbx_strand_id
1 'polypeptide(L)'
;MAGGSQRRPGRQDRDLTYVAKTLFAGGIAGCAAKTVVAPLDRVKILFQANQPQFRRYSGSLLGVARAGRAIVAQQGFTGLFQGHSMSLLRIFPYASIKFMAYEQFRILLMPTHDQETDLRHFVAGSLAGTSSVLVTYPLDLIRVRMAYETGTDKSHKTRRAVQRIWGESTYRTKWLRLPITNFYTGFGMSVLGMIPYAGASFYVHAALERLCRERLPAYTTIPSTPAAADAVGTAPTPVRRAQLNFWAQLLSGGLAGIVAQTVSYPIEIVRRRMQVAGALDAVAKIQVHTVAREIYAAGGLRGFYVGLSIGYLKVAPMFAVSFYVYEKVKYLLNIE
;
A
#
# COMPACT_ATOMS: atom_id res chain seq x y z
N MET A 1 33.45 5.07 -46.14
CA MET A 1 32.94 5.48 -44.81
C MET A 1 31.43 5.69 -44.93
N ALA A 2 30.61 4.96 -44.16
CA ALA A 2 29.15 5.14 -44.17
C ALA A 2 28.70 5.90 -42.92
N GLY A 3 28.16 7.11 -43.10
CA GLY A 3 27.70 7.94 -41.98
C GLY A 3 26.40 7.41 -41.38
N GLY A 4 26.49 6.78 -40.20
CA GLY A 4 25.31 6.33 -39.46
C GLY A 4 24.43 7.50 -39.02
N SER A 5 23.32 7.72 -39.72
CA SER A 5 22.37 8.80 -39.41
C SER A 5 21.66 8.52 -38.07
N GLN A 6 22.23 9.06 -36.98
CA GLN A 6 21.57 9.11 -35.68
C GLN A 6 20.35 10.03 -35.75
N ARG A 7 19.20 9.47 -36.12
CA ARG A 7 17.89 10.12 -35.96
C ARG A 7 17.74 10.56 -34.50
N ARG A 8 17.77 11.88 -34.27
CA ARG A 8 17.50 12.46 -32.94
C ARG A 8 16.06 12.09 -32.56
N PRO A 9 15.79 11.49 -31.38
CA PRO A 9 14.44 11.14 -30.98
C PRO A 9 13.58 12.41 -30.88
N GLY A 10 12.35 12.31 -31.38
CA GLY A 10 11.37 13.38 -31.42
C GLY A 10 10.94 13.83 -30.03
N ARG A 11 10.21 14.94 -29.95
CA ARG A 11 9.73 15.49 -28.67
C ARG A 11 8.92 14.44 -27.89
N GLN A 12 7.96 13.81 -28.57
CA GLN A 12 7.12 12.75 -28.01
C GLN A 12 7.90 11.49 -27.59
N ASP A 13 8.94 11.11 -28.34
CA ASP A 13 9.82 9.98 -27.96
C ASP A 13 10.59 10.28 -26.68
N ARG A 14 11.04 11.52 -26.49
CA ARG A 14 11.72 11.98 -25.27
C ARG A 14 10.77 11.96 -24.08
N ASP A 15 9.54 12.45 -24.26
CA ASP A 15 8.51 12.47 -23.23
C ASP A 15 8.16 11.03 -22.77
N LEU A 16 7.93 10.11 -23.73
CA LEU A 16 7.71 8.68 -23.44
C LEU A 16 8.92 8.02 -22.76
N THR A 17 10.14 8.30 -23.23
CA THR A 17 11.38 7.79 -22.63
C THR A 17 11.56 8.29 -21.19
N TYR A 18 11.26 9.57 -20.94
CA TYR A 18 11.33 10.17 -19.60
C TYR A 18 10.29 9.54 -18.66
N VAL A 19 9.05 9.38 -19.10
CA VAL A 19 7.99 8.69 -18.32
C VAL A 19 8.39 7.25 -18.02
N ALA A 20 8.88 6.49 -19.01
CA ALA A 20 9.31 5.11 -18.82
C ALA A 20 10.48 4.98 -17.82
N LYS A 21 11.52 5.83 -17.95
CA LYS A 21 12.64 5.88 -17.01
C LYS A 21 12.20 6.29 -15.59
N THR A 22 11.27 7.24 -15.47
CA THR A 22 10.74 7.70 -14.17
C THR A 22 9.90 6.63 -13.47
N LEU A 23 9.06 5.91 -14.22
CA LEU A 23 8.32 4.74 -13.72
C LEU A 23 9.26 3.61 -13.28
N PHE A 24 10.33 3.37 -14.03
CA PHE A 24 11.35 2.36 -13.68
C PHE A 24 12.12 2.75 -12.41
N ALA A 25 12.52 4.03 -12.26
CA ALA A 25 13.15 4.56 -11.06
C ALA A 25 12.23 4.43 -9.83
N GLY A 26 10.95 4.82 -9.96
CA GLY A 26 9.95 4.63 -8.91
C GLY A 26 9.71 3.16 -8.54
N GLY A 27 9.74 2.27 -9.53
CA GLY A 27 9.65 0.82 -9.33
C GLY A 27 10.81 0.26 -8.51
N ILE A 28 12.06 0.59 -8.87
CA ILE A 28 13.26 0.17 -8.13
C ILE A 28 13.27 0.75 -6.71
N ALA A 29 12.96 2.04 -6.55
CA ALA A 29 12.85 2.69 -5.25
C ALA A 29 11.81 2.01 -4.35
N GLY A 30 10.62 1.71 -4.90
CA GLY A 30 9.58 0.95 -4.22
C GLY A 30 10.05 -0.45 -3.80
N CYS A 31 10.73 -1.18 -4.68
CA CYS A 31 11.30 -2.50 -4.38
C CYS A 31 12.35 -2.45 -3.25
N ALA A 32 13.26 -1.48 -3.28
CA ALA A 32 14.27 -1.29 -2.24
C ALA A 32 13.64 -0.94 -0.89
N ALA A 33 12.74 0.05 -0.86
CA ALA A 33 12.01 0.46 0.33
C ALA A 33 11.17 -0.67 0.94
N LYS A 34 10.50 -1.49 0.11
CA LYS A 34 9.79 -2.69 0.58
C LYS A 34 10.73 -3.77 1.13
N THR A 35 11.95 -3.87 0.62
CA THR A 35 12.93 -4.86 1.08
C THR A 35 13.47 -4.53 2.47
N VAL A 36 13.82 -3.27 2.72
CA VAL A 36 14.30 -2.83 4.05
C VAL A 36 13.25 -3.06 5.15
N VAL A 37 11.96 -2.87 4.85
CA VAL A 37 10.87 -3.09 5.82
C VAL A 37 10.26 -4.49 5.80
N ALA A 38 10.72 -5.40 4.94
CA ALA A 38 10.15 -6.76 4.83
C ALA A 38 10.15 -7.54 6.15
N PRO A 39 11.20 -7.50 7.01
CA PRO A 39 11.18 -8.13 8.32
C PRO A 39 10.07 -7.61 9.24
N LEU A 40 9.84 -6.29 9.25
CA LEU A 40 8.76 -5.66 10.02
C LEU A 40 7.39 -6.04 9.46
N ASP A 41 7.24 -6.08 8.13
CA ASP A 41 5.99 -6.53 7.49
C ASP A 41 5.66 -7.99 7.82
N ARG A 42 6.65 -8.90 7.91
CA ARG A 42 6.39 -10.29 8.35
C ARG A 42 5.96 -10.36 9.83
N VAL A 43 6.65 -9.66 10.74
CA VAL A 43 6.26 -9.64 12.17
C VAL A 43 4.88 -8.99 12.35
N LYS A 44 4.55 -7.95 11.57
CA LYS A 44 3.19 -7.37 11.54
C LYS A 44 2.16 -8.43 11.14
N ILE A 45 2.37 -9.15 10.03
CA ILE A 45 1.43 -10.19 9.57
C ILE A 45 1.24 -11.27 10.65
N LEU A 46 2.31 -11.80 11.24
CA LEU A 46 2.23 -12.83 12.29
C LEU A 46 1.43 -12.38 13.52
N PHE A 47 1.58 -11.11 13.92
CA PHE A 47 0.83 -10.52 15.04
C PHE A 47 -0.65 -10.27 14.67
N GLN A 48 -0.93 -9.65 13.51
CA GLN A 48 -2.30 -9.38 13.04
C GLN A 48 -3.12 -10.67 12.84
N ALA A 49 -2.47 -11.69 12.27
CA ALA A 49 -3.02 -13.02 12.05
C ALA A 49 -3.15 -13.87 13.33
N ASN A 50 -2.69 -13.36 14.49
CA ASN A 50 -2.81 -14.02 15.80
C ASN A 50 -2.13 -15.41 15.90
N GLN A 51 -1.02 -15.59 15.16
CA GLN A 51 -0.28 -16.86 15.04
C GLN A 51 0.09 -17.41 16.43
N PRO A 52 -0.27 -18.66 16.82
CA PRO A 52 -0.13 -19.14 18.20
C PRO A 52 1.29 -19.02 18.79
N GLN A 53 2.31 -19.37 18.01
CA GLN A 53 3.72 -19.27 18.39
C GLN A 53 4.19 -17.83 18.70
N PHE A 54 3.53 -16.82 18.11
CA PHE A 54 3.96 -15.42 18.16
C PHE A 54 3.03 -14.51 18.96
N ARG A 55 1.81 -14.97 19.32
CA ARG A 55 0.84 -14.27 20.18
C ARG A 55 1.47 -13.69 21.44
N ARG A 56 2.34 -14.47 22.10
CA ARG A 56 3.04 -14.08 23.35
C ARG A 56 4.03 -12.91 23.22
N TYR A 57 4.40 -12.51 22.00
CA TYR A 57 5.26 -11.35 21.75
C TYR A 57 4.48 -10.11 21.29
N SER A 58 3.17 -10.21 21.08
CA SER A 58 2.36 -9.07 20.69
C SER A 58 2.19 -8.08 21.86
N GLY A 59 1.99 -6.79 21.53
CA GLY A 59 1.69 -5.74 22.51
C GLY A 59 2.85 -4.83 22.94
N SER A 60 4.11 -5.12 22.61
CA SER A 60 5.25 -4.22 22.92
C SER A 60 6.30 -4.16 21.80
N LEU A 61 7.03 -3.04 21.70
CA LEU A 61 8.13 -2.88 20.73
C LEU A 61 9.28 -3.86 20.99
N LEU A 62 9.61 -4.10 22.27
CA LEU A 62 10.57 -5.15 22.66
C LEU A 62 10.08 -6.55 22.25
N GLY A 63 8.76 -6.78 22.25
CA GLY A 63 8.11 -7.95 21.68
C GLY A 63 8.34 -8.12 20.17
N VAL A 64 8.30 -7.03 19.39
CA VAL A 64 8.65 -7.04 17.95
C VAL A 64 10.08 -7.53 17.74
N ALA A 65 11.04 -6.99 18.51
CA ALA A 65 12.45 -7.40 18.43
C ALA A 65 12.67 -8.86 18.88
N ARG A 66 12.00 -9.30 19.95
CA ARG A 66 12.01 -10.70 20.43
C ARG A 66 11.41 -11.66 19.41
N ALA A 67 10.30 -11.29 18.77
CA ALA A 67 9.69 -12.06 17.67
C ALA A 67 10.63 -12.17 16.46
N GLY A 68 11.28 -11.07 16.05
CA GLY A 68 12.29 -11.07 14.99
C GLY A 68 13.44 -12.03 15.30
N ARG A 69 14.03 -11.95 16.50
CA ARG A 69 15.08 -12.88 16.96
C ARG A 69 14.60 -14.34 16.96
N ALA A 70 13.37 -14.60 17.40
CA ALA A 70 12.80 -15.95 17.39
C ALA A 70 12.61 -16.51 15.97
N ILE A 71 12.20 -15.69 14.98
CA ILE A 71 12.12 -16.12 13.58
C ILE A 71 13.51 -16.47 13.05
N VAL A 72 14.53 -15.65 13.33
CA VAL A 72 15.92 -15.90 12.90
C VAL A 72 16.46 -17.19 13.53
N ALA A 73 16.20 -17.43 14.82
CA ALA A 73 16.63 -18.65 15.50
C ALA A 73 15.94 -19.93 14.98
N GLN A 74 14.67 -19.84 14.56
CA GLN A 74 13.88 -20.99 14.09
C GLN A 74 14.03 -21.29 12.59
N GLN A 75 14.26 -20.26 11.76
CA GLN A 75 14.16 -20.36 10.29
C GLN A 75 15.35 -19.75 9.55
N GLY A 76 16.32 -19.16 10.26
CA GLY A 76 17.43 -18.39 9.70
C GLY A 76 17.01 -16.98 9.27
N PHE A 77 18.00 -16.15 8.92
CA PHE A 77 17.78 -14.74 8.52
C PHE A 77 16.81 -14.59 7.35
N THR A 78 16.89 -15.48 6.35
CA THR A 78 15.98 -15.51 5.19
C THR A 78 14.51 -15.76 5.58
N GLY A 79 14.25 -16.35 6.76
CA GLY A 79 12.91 -16.49 7.31
C GLY A 79 12.17 -15.17 7.52
N LEU A 80 12.89 -14.06 7.79
CA LEU A 80 12.28 -12.73 7.93
C LEU A 80 11.66 -12.22 6.63
N PHE A 81 12.12 -12.71 5.47
CA PHE A 81 11.69 -12.30 4.13
C PHE A 81 10.64 -13.25 3.51
N GLN A 82 10.09 -14.19 4.28
CA GLN A 82 9.11 -15.15 3.76
C GLN A 82 7.82 -14.44 3.30
N GLY A 83 7.47 -14.62 2.02
CA GLY A 83 6.38 -13.89 1.35
C GLY A 83 6.81 -12.57 0.66
N HIS A 84 8.05 -12.11 0.84
CA HIS A 84 8.54 -10.86 0.24
C HIS A 84 8.59 -10.91 -1.29
N SER A 85 8.92 -12.06 -1.89
CA SER A 85 8.93 -12.24 -3.35
C SER A 85 7.58 -11.90 -4.01
N MET A 86 6.46 -12.34 -3.41
CA MET A 86 5.12 -11.98 -3.86
C MET A 86 4.83 -10.48 -3.67
N SER A 87 5.45 -9.85 -2.67
CA SER A 87 5.30 -8.42 -2.40
C SER A 87 5.93 -7.57 -3.49
N LEU A 88 7.12 -7.97 -3.97
CA LEU A 88 7.83 -7.36 -5.08
C LEU A 88 7.14 -7.63 -6.42
N LEU A 89 6.78 -8.90 -6.70
CA LEU A 89 6.08 -9.32 -7.91
C LEU A 89 4.76 -8.55 -8.13
N ARG A 90 4.10 -8.14 -7.04
CA ARG A 90 2.85 -7.37 -7.10
C ARG A 90 3.03 -5.90 -7.51
N ILE A 91 4.23 -5.32 -7.40
CA ILE A 91 4.44 -3.87 -7.59
C ILE A 91 4.15 -3.45 -9.04
N PHE A 92 4.81 -4.08 -10.01
CA PHE A 92 4.67 -3.69 -11.42
C PHE A 92 3.25 -3.96 -11.97
N PRO A 93 2.63 -5.14 -11.81
CA PRO A 93 1.26 -5.36 -12.27
C PRO A 93 0.24 -4.43 -11.60
N TYR A 94 0.42 -4.11 -10.31
CA TYR A 94 -0.46 -3.17 -9.62
C TYR A 94 -0.37 -1.77 -10.23
N ALA A 95 0.84 -1.27 -10.48
CA ALA A 95 1.04 0.04 -11.11
C ALA A 95 0.50 0.05 -12.55
N SER A 96 0.90 -0.91 -13.39
CA SER A 96 0.48 -0.99 -14.80
C SER A 96 -1.04 -1.06 -14.96
N ILE A 97 -1.70 -1.94 -14.20
CA ILE A 97 -3.16 -2.07 -14.26
C ILE A 97 -3.85 -0.82 -13.70
N LYS A 98 -3.29 -0.17 -12.67
CA LYS A 98 -3.86 1.08 -12.14
C LYS A 98 -3.79 2.21 -13.17
N PHE A 99 -2.66 2.41 -13.84
CA PHE A 99 -2.53 3.46 -14.87
C PHE A 99 -3.42 3.16 -16.08
N MET A 100 -3.39 1.92 -16.59
CA MET A 100 -4.23 1.50 -17.73
C MET A 100 -5.72 1.65 -17.42
N ALA A 101 -6.18 1.15 -16.27
CA ALA A 101 -7.59 1.27 -15.86
C ALA A 101 -7.99 2.72 -15.60
N TYR A 102 -7.10 3.55 -15.06
CA TYR A 102 -7.38 4.98 -14.86
C TYR A 102 -7.63 5.68 -16.20
N GLU A 103 -6.81 5.45 -17.22
CA GLU A 103 -7.03 6.08 -18.53
C GLU A 103 -8.31 5.58 -19.21
N GLN A 104 -8.64 4.27 -19.09
CA GLN A 104 -9.91 3.76 -19.59
C GLN A 104 -11.12 4.36 -18.86
N PHE A 105 -11.08 4.47 -17.53
CA PHE A 105 -12.16 5.11 -16.77
C PHE A 105 -12.22 6.63 -17.01
N ARG A 106 -11.09 7.30 -17.25
CA ARG A 106 -11.02 8.72 -17.62
C ARG A 106 -11.67 8.95 -18.97
N ILE A 107 -11.32 8.19 -20.02
CA ILE A 107 -11.95 8.30 -21.35
C ILE A 107 -13.47 8.05 -21.26
N LEU A 108 -13.89 7.07 -20.46
CA LEU A 108 -15.32 6.73 -20.28
C LEU A 108 -16.12 7.79 -19.50
N LEU A 109 -15.53 8.37 -18.45
CA LEU A 109 -16.22 9.32 -17.56
C LEU A 109 -16.01 10.79 -17.95
N MET A 110 -14.98 11.10 -18.73
CA MET A 110 -14.43 12.45 -18.93
C MET A 110 -13.99 12.66 -20.41
N PRO A 111 -14.87 12.40 -21.41
CA PRO A 111 -14.51 12.43 -22.84
C PRO A 111 -14.32 13.84 -23.43
N THR A 112 -14.57 14.89 -22.64
CA THR A 112 -14.50 16.29 -23.07
C THR A 112 -13.89 17.11 -21.92
N HIS A 113 -13.09 18.12 -22.24
CA HIS A 113 -12.38 18.94 -21.25
C HIS A 113 -13.35 19.60 -20.23
N ASP A 114 -14.51 20.06 -20.68
CA ASP A 114 -15.54 20.66 -19.81
C ASP A 114 -16.19 19.66 -18.83
N GLN A 115 -15.92 18.37 -19.00
CA GLN A 115 -16.32 17.31 -18.09
C GLN A 115 -15.21 16.91 -17.10
N GLU A 116 -14.01 17.50 -17.18
CA GLU A 116 -12.92 17.25 -16.24
C GLU A 116 -13.19 17.89 -14.87
N THR A 117 -13.83 17.12 -13.99
CA THR A 117 -14.22 17.53 -12.63
C THR A 117 -13.57 16.66 -11.56
N ASP A 118 -13.20 17.26 -10.41
CA ASP A 118 -12.54 16.58 -9.29
C ASP A 118 -13.27 15.30 -8.84
N LEU A 119 -14.62 15.33 -8.82
CA LEU A 119 -15.43 14.17 -8.45
C LEU A 119 -15.28 13.02 -9.46
N ARG A 120 -15.24 13.31 -10.77
CA ARG A 120 -15.04 12.28 -11.80
C ARG A 120 -13.60 11.75 -11.78
N HIS A 121 -12.60 12.61 -11.56
CA HIS A 121 -11.21 12.18 -11.32
C HIS A 121 -11.10 11.26 -10.09
N PHE A 122 -11.80 11.58 -9.00
CA PHE A 122 -11.86 10.75 -7.79
C PHE A 122 -12.53 9.40 -8.05
N VAL A 123 -13.65 9.37 -8.80
CA VAL A 123 -14.33 8.12 -9.19
C VAL A 123 -13.45 7.27 -10.09
N ALA A 124 -12.87 7.83 -11.17
CA ALA A 124 -11.97 7.12 -12.07
C ALA A 124 -10.74 6.55 -11.32
N GLY A 125 -10.13 7.35 -10.43
CA GLY A 125 -9.02 6.91 -9.57
C GLY A 125 -9.40 5.81 -8.58
N SER A 126 -10.61 5.85 -8.03
CA SER A 126 -11.13 4.84 -7.10
C SER A 126 -11.48 3.52 -7.79
N LEU A 127 -12.08 3.59 -8.98
CA LEU A 127 -12.36 2.43 -9.83
C LEU A 127 -11.05 1.77 -10.29
N ALA A 128 -10.10 2.56 -10.82
CA ALA A 128 -8.77 2.06 -11.22
C ALA A 128 -7.98 1.46 -10.05
N GLY A 129 -8.07 2.07 -8.86
CA GLY A 129 -7.53 1.53 -7.61
C GLY A 129 -8.17 0.19 -7.23
N THR A 130 -9.49 0.06 -7.39
CA THR A 130 -10.22 -1.18 -7.08
C THR A 130 -9.91 -2.29 -8.09
N SER A 131 -9.90 -2.00 -9.39
CA SER A 131 -9.55 -2.98 -10.44
C SER A 131 -8.11 -3.47 -10.36
N SER A 132 -7.15 -2.57 -10.06
CA SER A 132 -5.76 -2.97 -9.83
C SER A 132 -5.58 -3.80 -8.55
N VAL A 133 -6.34 -3.53 -7.49
CA VAL A 133 -6.36 -4.43 -6.31
C VAL A 133 -7.03 -5.75 -6.65
N LEU A 134 -8.14 -5.79 -7.40
CA LEU A 134 -8.84 -7.02 -7.79
C LEU A 134 -7.89 -8.00 -8.48
N VAL A 135 -7.29 -7.60 -9.62
CA VAL A 135 -6.40 -8.49 -10.40
C VAL A 135 -5.15 -8.89 -9.60
N THR A 136 -4.63 -8.02 -8.74
CA THR A 136 -3.43 -8.32 -7.93
C THR A 136 -3.71 -8.93 -6.55
N TYR A 137 -4.97 -9.18 -6.20
CA TYR A 137 -5.34 -9.68 -4.88
C TYR A 137 -4.79 -11.09 -4.57
N PRO A 138 -4.77 -12.06 -5.52
CA PRO A 138 -4.17 -13.37 -5.27
C PRO A 138 -2.72 -13.30 -4.76
N LEU A 139 -1.93 -12.31 -5.22
CA LEU A 139 -0.55 -12.10 -4.76
C LEU A 139 -0.48 -11.58 -3.31
N ASP A 140 -1.44 -10.76 -2.85
CA ASP A 140 -1.51 -10.37 -1.42
C ASP A 140 -1.95 -11.54 -0.53
N LEU A 141 -2.84 -12.42 -1.01
CA LEU A 141 -3.21 -13.62 -0.25
C LEU A 141 -2.04 -14.61 -0.15
N ILE A 142 -1.40 -14.96 -1.28
CA ILE A 142 -0.25 -15.89 -1.29
C ILE A 142 0.91 -15.31 -0.44
N ARG A 143 1.16 -13.99 -0.51
CA ARG A 143 2.07 -13.29 0.40
C ARG A 143 1.73 -13.58 1.86
N VAL A 144 0.49 -13.34 2.27
CA VAL A 144 0.05 -13.43 3.68
C VAL A 144 0.09 -14.87 4.18
N ARG A 145 -0.35 -15.84 3.38
CA ARG A 145 -0.24 -17.27 3.69
C ARG A 145 1.21 -17.70 3.86
N MET A 146 2.10 -17.35 2.93
CA MET A 146 3.53 -17.64 3.09
C MET A 146 4.14 -16.92 4.30
N ALA A 147 3.77 -15.67 4.59
CA ALA A 147 4.27 -14.95 5.77
C ALA A 147 3.76 -15.56 7.09
N TYR A 148 2.57 -16.17 7.09
CA TYR A 148 1.99 -16.87 8.24
C TYR A 148 2.66 -18.24 8.51
N GLU A 149 2.96 -19.02 7.47
CA GLU A 149 3.59 -20.35 7.62
C GLU A 149 4.97 -20.28 8.29
N THR A 150 5.12 -20.84 9.49
CA THR A 150 6.39 -20.88 10.24
C THR A 150 7.21 -22.16 10.04
N GLY A 151 6.79 -23.03 9.11
CA GLY A 151 7.42 -24.32 8.83
C GLY A 151 8.86 -24.23 8.27
N THR A 152 9.67 -25.22 8.64
CA THR A 152 11.10 -25.34 8.27
C THR A 152 11.35 -25.87 6.86
N ASP A 153 10.43 -26.63 6.27
CA ASP A 153 10.57 -27.20 4.91
C ASP A 153 10.67 -26.09 3.84
N LYS A 154 11.81 -26.02 3.16
CA LYS A 154 12.17 -24.94 2.24
C LYS A 154 11.76 -25.18 0.78
N SER A 155 11.64 -26.43 0.33
CA SER A 155 11.82 -26.77 -1.10
C SER A 155 10.70 -26.24 -2.02
N HIS A 156 9.45 -26.20 -1.54
CA HIS A 156 8.28 -25.88 -2.39
C HIS A 156 7.30 -24.87 -1.78
N LYS A 157 7.75 -23.97 -0.88
CA LYS A 157 6.86 -23.05 -0.11
C LYS A 157 5.78 -22.36 -0.95
N THR A 158 6.12 -21.72 -2.07
CA THR A 158 5.15 -21.00 -2.91
C THR A 158 4.19 -21.94 -3.66
N ARG A 159 4.69 -23.00 -4.31
CA ARG A 159 3.84 -23.97 -5.03
C ARG A 159 2.88 -24.67 -4.08
N ARG A 160 3.36 -25.10 -2.90
CA ARG A 160 2.52 -25.74 -1.87
C ARG A 160 1.48 -24.77 -1.31
N ALA A 161 1.81 -23.49 -1.09
CA ALA A 161 0.83 -22.48 -0.67
C ALA A 161 -0.27 -22.28 -1.71
N VAL A 162 0.05 -22.19 -3.01
CA VAL A 162 -0.93 -22.10 -4.10
C VAL A 162 -1.80 -23.36 -4.17
N GLN A 163 -1.20 -24.55 -4.07
CA GLN A 163 -1.93 -25.82 -4.08
C GLN A 163 -2.89 -25.96 -2.89
N ARG A 164 -2.51 -25.49 -1.68
CA ARG A 164 -3.41 -25.43 -0.51
C ARG A 164 -4.61 -24.51 -0.78
N ILE A 165 -4.36 -23.25 -1.17
CA ILE A 165 -5.43 -22.27 -1.44
C ILE A 165 -6.38 -22.79 -2.53
N TRP A 166 -5.87 -23.50 -3.54
CA TRP A 166 -6.69 -24.13 -4.58
C TRP A 166 -7.54 -25.31 -4.07
N GLY A 167 -7.02 -26.11 -3.13
CA GLY A 167 -7.72 -27.27 -2.54
C GLY A 167 -8.64 -26.95 -1.35
N GLU A 168 -8.56 -25.75 -0.77
CA GLU A 168 -9.41 -25.34 0.35
C GLU A 168 -10.90 -25.27 -0.02
N SER A 169 -11.78 -25.63 0.90
CA SER A 169 -13.24 -25.49 0.74
C SER A 169 -13.76 -24.22 1.46
N THR A 170 -13.11 -23.08 1.21
CA THR A 170 -13.28 -21.85 2.00
C THR A 170 -14.69 -21.25 1.95
N TYR A 171 -15.35 -21.33 0.78
CA TYR A 171 -16.68 -20.77 0.55
C TYR A 171 -17.70 -21.83 0.13
N ARG A 172 -18.32 -22.50 1.12
CA ARG A 172 -19.40 -23.49 0.92
C ARG A 172 -20.75 -22.87 0.47
N THR A 173 -20.73 -21.73 -0.23
CA THR A 173 -21.92 -21.15 -0.87
C THR A 173 -22.23 -21.94 -2.13
N LYS A 174 -23.45 -22.50 -2.23
CA LYS A 174 -23.82 -23.54 -3.22
C LYS A 174 -23.52 -23.16 -4.68
N TRP A 175 -23.56 -21.87 -5.00
CA TRP A 175 -23.47 -21.31 -6.35
C TRP A 175 -22.07 -20.89 -6.83
N LEU A 176 -21.07 -20.78 -5.93
CA LEU A 176 -19.76 -20.19 -6.26
C LEU A 176 -18.57 -21.14 -6.00
N ARG A 177 -18.74 -22.43 -6.31
CA ARG A 177 -17.76 -23.53 -6.08
C ARG A 177 -16.49 -23.48 -6.94
N LEU A 178 -16.07 -22.31 -7.45
CA LEU A 178 -14.84 -22.18 -8.22
C LEU A 178 -13.63 -22.02 -7.27
N PRO A 179 -12.57 -22.85 -7.39
CA PRO A 179 -11.41 -22.80 -6.48
C PRO A 179 -10.64 -21.47 -6.54
N ILE A 180 -10.79 -20.72 -7.64
CA ILE A 180 -10.24 -19.37 -7.77
C ILE A 180 -10.84 -18.39 -6.72
N THR A 181 -12.03 -18.63 -6.18
CA THR A 181 -12.68 -17.75 -5.18
C THR A 181 -11.94 -17.75 -3.83
N ASN A 182 -11.25 -18.84 -3.49
CA ASN A 182 -10.41 -18.93 -2.29
C ASN A 182 -9.26 -17.91 -2.33
N PHE A 183 -8.76 -17.57 -3.53
CA PHE A 183 -7.74 -16.54 -3.69
C PHE A 183 -8.25 -15.12 -3.34
N TYR A 184 -9.57 -14.93 -3.24
CA TYR A 184 -10.24 -13.67 -2.89
C TYR A 184 -10.72 -13.59 -1.44
N THR A 185 -10.37 -14.55 -0.58
CA THR A 185 -10.73 -14.50 0.85
C THR A 185 -10.22 -13.22 1.51
N GLY A 186 -11.13 -12.40 2.04
CA GLY A 186 -10.84 -11.09 2.63
C GLY A 186 -10.86 -9.90 1.65
N PHE A 187 -11.14 -10.10 0.36
CA PHE A 187 -11.20 -9.00 -0.63
C PHE A 187 -12.26 -7.95 -0.27
N GLY A 188 -13.46 -8.34 0.18
CA GLY A 188 -14.50 -7.40 0.63
C GLY A 188 -14.03 -6.48 1.76
N MET A 189 -13.36 -7.03 2.78
CA MET A 189 -12.74 -6.23 3.86
C MET A 189 -11.56 -5.37 3.37
N SER A 190 -10.95 -5.75 2.24
CA SER A 190 -9.88 -4.97 1.61
C SER A 190 -10.43 -3.70 0.97
N VAL A 191 -11.54 -3.79 0.24
CA VAL A 191 -12.24 -2.64 -0.36
C VAL A 191 -12.89 -1.77 0.73
N LEU A 192 -13.60 -2.39 1.68
CA LEU A 192 -14.23 -1.68 2.81
C LEU A 192 -13.22 -0.87 3.62
N GLY A 193 -11.98 -1.36 3.77
CA GLY A 193 -10.91 -0.67 4.48
C GLY A 193 -10.28 0.51 3.73
N MET A 194 -10.49 0.64 2.41
CA MET A 194 -9.98 1.79 1.64
C MET A 194 -10.78 3.06 1.91
N ILE A 195 -12.10 2.95 2.11
CA ILE A 195 -13.00 4.08 2.32
C ILE A 195 -12.64 4.91 3.57
N PRO A 196 -12.55 4.34 4.80
CA PRO A 196 -12.16 5.11 5.98
C PRO A 196 -10.70 5.56 5.90
N TYR A 197 -9.82 4.81 5.23
CA TYR A 197 -8.42 5.19 5.05
C TYR A 197 -8.31 6.46 4.18
N ALA A 198 -8.95 6.46 3.02
CA ALA A 198 -8.99 7.61 2.14
C ALA A 198 -9.66 8.81 2.82
N GLY A 199 -10.85 8.63 3.40
CA GLY A 199 -11.60 9.71 4.05
C GLY A 199 -10.82 10.37 5.20
N ALA A 200 -10.27 9.58 6.13
CA ALA A 200 -9.47 10.10 7.22
C ALA A 200 -8.14 10.72 6.73
N SER A 201 -7.49 10.12 5.71
CA SER A 201 -6.24 10.67 5.16
C SER A 201 -6.47 12.02 4.49
N PHE A 202 -7.50 12.16 3.65
CA PHE A 202 -7.80 13.44 2.98
C PHE A 202 -8.25 14.50 3.99
N TYR A 203 -9.11 14.16 4.95
CA TYR A 203 -9.57 15.10 5.98
C TYR A 203 -8.41 15.61 6.84
N VAL A 204 -7.58 14.71 7.39
CA VAL A 204 -6.46 15.10 8.26
C VAL A 204 -5.36 15.83 7.47
N HIS A 205 -5.06 15.41 6.24
CA HIS A 205 -4.09 16.10 5.39
C HIS A 205 -4.55 17.53 5.07
N ALA A 206 -5.81 17.72 4.66
CA ALA A 206 -6.37 19.04 4.41
C ALA A 206 -6.42 19.92 5.68
N ALA A 207 -6.76 19.35 6.84
CA ALA A 207 -6.76 20.06 8.11
C ALA A 207 -5.34 20.49 8.53
N LEU A 208 -4.34 19.63 8.36
CA LEU A 208 -2.94 19.94 8.65
C LEU A 208 -2.34 20.94 7.67
N GLU A 209 -2.64 20.82 6.37
CA GLU A 209 -2.26 21.85 5.39
C GLU A 209 -2.85 23.21 5.75
N ARG A 210 -4.15 23.28 6.08
CA ARG A 210 -4.79 24.50 6.56
C ARG A 210 -4.10 25.05 7.79
N LEU A 211 -3.83 24.22 8.80
CA LEU A 211 -3.15 24.62 10.03
C LEU A 211 -1.75 25.22 9.76
N CYS A 212 -0.97 24.60 8.86
CA CYS A 212 0.33 25.14 8.43
C CYS A 212 0.18 26.52 7.76
N ARG A 213 -0.72 26.63 6.77
CA ARG A 213 -0.99 27.86 6.01
C ARG A 213 -1.50 29.00 6.90
N GLU A 214 -2.42 28.69 7.82
CA GLU A 214 -3.15 29.66 8.65
C GLU A 214 -2.36 30.09 9.90
N ARG A 215 -1.53 29.21 10.49
CA ARG A 215 -0.83 29.50 11.77
C ARG A 215 0.69 29.53 11.70
N LEU A 216 1.32 28.94 10.68
CA LEU A 216 2.78 28.87 10.55
C LEU A 216 3.29 29.21 9.12
N PRO A 217 2.75 30.23 8.42
CA PRO A 217 3.15 30.52 7.03
C PRO A 217 4.66 30.78 6.92
N ALA A 218 5.24 31.58 7.82
CA ALA A 218 6.66 31.95 7.84
C ALA A 218 7.66 30.78 7.83
N TYR A 219 7.26 29.59 8.29
CA TYR A 219 8.11 28.40 8.32
C TYR A 219 7.65 27.28 7.36
N THR A 220 6.39 27.31 6.90
CA THR A 220 5.78 26.19 6.18
C THR A 220 5.45 26.46 4.72
N THR A 221 5.37 27.71 4.27
CA THR A 221 5.16 28.05 2.85
C THR A 221 6.44 28.52 2.16
N ILE A 222 6.59 28.17 0.87
CA ILE A 222 7.68 28.65 0.02
C ILE A 222 7.42 30.14 -0.30
N PRO A 223 8.37 31.06 0.01
CA PRO A 223 8.17 32.50 -0.20
C PRO A 223 7.91 32.93 -1.65
N SER A 224 8.23 32.07 -2.61
CA SER A 224 8.20 32.37 -4.06
C SER A 224 6.85 32.11 -4.75
N THR A 225 5.80 31.71 -4.03
CA THR A 225 4.43 31.70 -4.58
C THR A 225 3.76 33.05 -4.31
N PRO A 226 3.26 33.78 -5.34
CA PRO A 226 2.62 35.09 -5.15
C PRO A 226 1.33 34.95 -4.33
N ALA A 227 1.39 35.33 -3.06
CA ALA A 227 0.33 35.15 -2.08
C ALA A 227 -0.64 36.35 -2.05
N ALA A 228 -1.41 36.51 -3.13
CA ALA A 228 -2.58 37.41 -3.21
C ALA A 228 -2.35 38.91 -2.93
N ALA A 229 -1.11 39.39 -2.99
CA ALA A 229 -0.80 40.81 -3.19
C ALA A 229 -0.79 41.14 -4.69
N ASP A 230 -0.98 42.42 -5.03
CA ASP A 230 -0.86 43.01 -6.37
C ASP A 230 -1.82 42.48 -7.45
N ALA A 231 -2.98 41.95 -7.05
CA ALA A 231 -4.11 41.67 -7.94
C ALA A 231 -4.90 42.95 -8.34
N VAL A 232 -4.19 44.03 -8.71
CA VAL A 232 -4.79 45.27 -9.22
C VAL A 232 -5.01 45.11 -10.73
N GLY A 233 -6.19 44.60 -11.09
CA GLY A 233 -6.70 44.66 -12.46
C GLY A 233 -6.98 43.29 -13.12
N THR A 234 -8.27 43.07 -13.41
CA THR A 234 -8.82 42.12 -14.40
C THR A 234 -8.64 40.60 -14.20
N ALA A 235 -9.73 39.89 -14.48
CA ALA A 235 -9.92 38.43 -14.54
C ALA A 235 -9.85 37.63 -13.21
N PRO A 236 -10.83 36.74 -12.93
CA PRO A 236 -10.82 35.87 -11.76
C PRO A 236 -9.91 34.66 -11.97
N THR A 237 -8.60 34.84 -11.79
CA THR A 237 -7.65 33.72 -11.81
C THR A 237 -7.90 32.74 -10.65
N PRO A 238 -7.85 31.41 -10.85
CA PRO A 238 -8.06 30.45 -9.78
C PRO A 238 -6.95 30.57 -8.73
N VAL A 239 -7.32 30.86 -7.47
CA VAL A 239 -6.39 31.19 -6.38
C VAL A 239 -5.44 30.02 -6.10
N ARG A 240 -4.22 30.11 -6.65
CA ARG A 240 -3.20 29.07 -6.58
C ARG A 240 -2.55 29.05 -5.19
N ARG A 241 -3.20 28.37 -4.26
CA ARG A 241 -2.81 28.22 -2.84
C ARG A 241 -1.29 28.03 -2.70
N ALA A 242 -0.64 28.90 -1.91
CA ALA A 242 0.82 28.94 -1.73
C ALA A 242 1.42 27.55 -1.46
N GLN A 243 2.57 27.22 -2.05
CA GLN A 243 3.10 25.85 -1.95
C GLN A 243 3.77 25.64 -0.58
N LEU A 244 3.48 24.49 0.07
CA LEU A 244 4.14 24.13 1.31
C LEU A 244 5.58 23.67 1.04
N ASN A 245 6.48 23.93 1.98
CA ASN A 245 7.82 23.37 2.01
C ASN A 245 7.77 21.83 2.02
N PHE A 246 8.70 21.16 1.33
CA PHE A 246 8.72 19.68 1.20
C PHE A 246 8.56 18.95 2.54
N TRP A 247 9.28 19.39 3.58
CA TRP A 247 9.18 18.81 4.91
C TRP A 247 7.80 18.98 5.55
N ALA A 248 7.11 20.10 5.31
CA ALA A 248 5.75 20.33 5.81
C ALA A 248 4.72 19.46 5.07
N GLN A 249 4.88 19.25 3.76
CA GLN A 249 4.07 18.29 2.99
C GLN A 249 4.30 16.85 3.48
N LEU A 250 5.55 16.47 3.71
CA LEU A 250 5.93 15.13 4.18
C LEU A 250 5.40 14.85 5.60
N LEU A 251 5.45 15.85 6.50
CA LEU A 251 4.88 15.75 7.85
C LEU A 251 3.35 15.72 7.83
N SER A 252 2.69 16.57 7.04
CA SER A 252 1.21 16.58 6.96
C SER A 252 0.67 15.27 6.35
N GLY A 253 1.31 14.75 5.30
CA GLY A 253 1.00 13.45 4.71
C GLY A 253 1.33 12.28 5.64
N GLY A 254 2.45 12.34 6.37
CA GLY A 254 2.86 11.31 7.34
C GLY A 254 1.90 11.20 8.53
N LEU A 255 1.53 12.32 9.14
CA LEU A 255 0.55 12.38 10.23
C LEU A 255 -0.85 11.96 9.77
N ALA A 256 -1.29 12.42 8.59
CA ALA A 256 -2.54 11.97 7.99
C ALA A 256 -2.56 10.46 7.75
N GLY A 257 -1.46 9.89 7.24
CA GLY A 257 -1.29 8.45 7.05
C GLY A 257 -1.33 7.65 8.36
N ILE A 258 -0.79 8.19 9.45
CA ILE A 258 -0.86 7.60 10.80
C ILE A 258 -2.31 7.55 11.30
N VAL A 259 -3.05 8.67 11.22
CA VAL A 259 -4.46 8.71 11.65
C VAL A 259 -5.33 7.83 10.76
N ALA A 260 -5.15 7.89 9.44
CA ALA A 260 -5.87 7.05 8.47
C ALA A 260 -5.64 5.55 8.69
N GLN A 261 -4.39 5.14 8.97
CA GLN A 261 -4.09 3.76 9.32
C GLN A 261 -4.81 3.37 10.62
N THR A 262 -4.82 4.26 11.63
CA THR A 262 -5.46 4.02 12.94
C THR A 262 -6.96 3.77 12.81
N VAL A 263 -7.69 4.68 12.15
CA VAL A 263 -9.14 4.58 11.93
C VAL A 263 -9.52 3.30 11.17
N SER A 264 -8.69 2.92 10.19
CA SER A 264 -8.94 1.76 9.32
C SER A 264 -8.46 0.43 9.91
N TYR A 265 -7.72 0.47 11.03
CA TYR A 265 -6.97 -0.68 11.53
C TYR A 265 -7.83 -1.88 11.98
N PRO A 266 -9.02 -1.72 12.60
CA PRO A 266 -9.89 -2.85 12.93
C PRO A 266 -10.30 -3.65 11.69
N ILE A 267 -10.55 -2.99 10.56
CA ILE A 267 -10.85 -3.61 9.27
C ILE A 267 -9.60 -4.32 8.72
N GLU A 268 -8.40 -3.75 8.89
CA GLU A 268 -7.14 -4.42 8.54
C GLU A 268 -6.95 -5.74 9.33
N ILE A 269 -7.26 -5.78 10.64
CA ILE A 269 -7.17 -7.01 11.45
C ILE A 269 -8.17 -8.06 10.98
N VAL A 270 -9.45 -7.70 10.78
CA VAL A 270 -10.46 -8.66 10.31
C VAL A 270 -10.08 -9.22 8.94
N ARG A 271 -9.64 -8.35 8.00
CA ARG A 271 -9.07 -8.78 6.71
C ARG A 271 -7.94 -9.79 6.91
N ARG A 272 -6.94 -9.47 7.74
CA ARG A 272 -5.74 -10.32 7.93
C ARG A 272 -6.07 -11.68 8.55
N ARG A 273 -7.01 -11.74 9.50
CA ARG A 273 -7.50 -13.01 10.04
C ARG A 273 -8.28 -13.83 9.00
N MET A 274 -9.19 -13.21 8.24
CA MET A 274 -9.87 -13.88 7.12
C MET A 274 -8.86 -14.44 6.10
N GLN A 275 -7.85 -13.65 5.74
CA GLN A 275 -6.79 -14.05 4.80
C GLN A 275 -5.98 -15.27 5.24
N VAL A 276 -5.88 -15.58 6.54
CA VAL A 276 -5.16 -16.78 7.04
C VAL A 276 -6.05 -17.94 7.46
N ALA A 277 -7.36 -17.74 7.67
CA ALA A 277 -8.21 -18.75 8.35
C ALA A 277 -8.27 -20.12 7.64
N GLY A 278 -8.15 -20.17 6.31
CA GLY A 278 -8.04 -21.44 5.57
C GLY A 278 -6.72 -22.20 5.76
N ALA A 279 -5.71 -21.61 6.41
CA ALA A 279 -4.46 -22.28 6.80
C ALA A 279 -4.48 -22.84 8.24
N LEU A 280 -5.65 -22.84 8.89
CA LEU A 280 -5.89 -23.37 10.24
C LEU A 280 -6.80 -24.61 10.24
N ASP A 281 -7.11 -25.16 9.06
CA ASP A 281 -8.09 -26.24 8.83
C ASP A 281 -9.48 -26.00 9.47
N ALA A 282 -9.76 -24.75 9.82
CA ALA A 282 -10.99 -24.33 10.45
C ALA A 282 -12.12 -24.28 9.40
N VAL A 283 -12.90 -25.37 9.31
CA VAL A 283 -14.12 -25.51 8.48
C VAL A 283 -15.24 -24.53 8.91
N ALA A 284 -14.99 -23.67 9.90
CA ALA A 284 -15.84 -22.56 10.29
C ALA A 284 -16.04 -21.57 9.13
N LYS A 285 -17.30 -21.18 8.90
CA LYS A 285 -17.69 -20.22 7.86
C LYS A 285 -16.92 -18.91 8.05
N ILE A 286 -16.11 -18.49 7.08
CA ILE A 286 -15.39 -17.19 7.15
C ILE A 286 -16.38 -16.03 6.93
N GLN A 287 -17.13 -15.72 7.98
CA GLN A 287 -18.02 -14.56 8.05
C GLN A 287 -17.34 -13.45 8.85
N VAL A 288 -17.40 -12.22 8.34
CA VAL A 288 -16.79 -11.01 8.92
C VAL A 288 -17.16 -10.85 10.41
N HIS A 289 -18.45 -11.04 10.73
CA HIS A 289 -18.96 -10.94 12.09
C HIS A 289 -18.37 -12.00 13.05
N THR A 290 -18.20 -13.24 12.60
CA THR A 290 -17.63 -14.31 13.42
C THR A 290 -16.18 -14.00 13.78
N VAL A 291 -15.37 -13.62 12.79
CA VAL A 291 -13.97 -13.21 12.99
C VAL A 291 -13.87 -11.97 13.90
N ALA A 292 -14.79 -10.99 13.76
CA ALA A 292 -14.84 -9.83 14.65
C ALA A 292 -15.20 -10.22 16.09
N ARG A 293 -16.18 -11.11 16.30
CA ARG A 293 -16.58 -11.62 17.61
C ARG A 293 -15.44 -12.41 18.28
N GLU A 294 -14.69 -13.20 17.52
CA GLU A 294 -13.48 -13.90 18.00
C GLU A 294 -12.34 -12.95 18.39
N ILE A 295 -12.14 -11.84 17.66
CA ILE A 295 -11.16 -10.81 18.04
C ILE A 295 -11.57 -10.18 19.38
N TYR A 296 -12.85 -9.80 19.50
CA TYR A 296 -13.37 -9.14 20.70
C TYR A 296 -13.37 -10.08 21.92
N ALA A 297 -13.80 -11.34 21.77
CA ALA A 297 -13.79 -12.32 22.85
C ALA A 297 -12.37 -12.67 23.34
N ALA A 298 -11.37 -12.66 22.44
CA ALA A 298 -10.00 -13.03 22.78
C ALA A 298 -9.12 -11.87 23.31
N GLY A 299 -9.56 -10.61 23.21
CA GLY A 299 -8.73 -9.45 23.59
C GLY A 299 -9.43 -8.10 23.63
N GLY A 300 -10.77 -8.07 23.64
CA GLY A 300 -11.58 -6.85 23.61
C GLY A 300 -11.24 -5.92 22.44
N LEU A 301 -11.40 -4.62 22.68
CA LEU A 301 -11.03 -3.58 21.71
C LEU A 301 -9.51 -3.60 21.38
N ARG A 302 -8.65 -3.94 22.34
CA ARG A 302 -7.18 -4.02 22.12
C ARG A 302 -6.81 -5.11 21.10
N GLY A 303 -7.60 -6.17 20.99
CA GLY A 303 -7.45 -7.22 19.97
C GLY A 303 -7.49 -6.70 18.53
N PHE A 304 -8.23 -5.60 18.28
CA PHE A 304 -8.30 -4.95 16.97
C PHE A 304 -7.12 -4.01 16.67
N TYR A 305 -6.21 -3.76 17.62
CA TYR A 305 -5.05 -2.85 17.45
C TYR A 305 -3.69 -3.56 17.57
N VAL A 306 -3.68 -4.89 17.58
CA VAL A 306 -2.47 -5.72 17.60
C VAL A 306 -1.56 -5.44 16.39
N GLY A 307 -0.31 -5.06 16.65
CA GLY A 307 0.71 -4.79 15.61
C GLY A 307 0.66 -3.39 14.99
N LEU A 308 -0.24 -2.49 15.45
CA LEU A 308 -0.39 -1.12 14.93
C LEU A 308 0.92 -0.33 14.94
N SER A 309 1.68 -0.43 16.03
CA SER A 309 2.98 0.24 16.23
C SER A 309 4.07 -0.18 15.24
N ILE A 310 4.04 -1.42 14.75
CA ILE A 310 4.94 -1.89 13.67
C ILE A 310 4.60 -1.15 12.36
N GLY A 311 3.31 -0.84 12.17
CA GLY A 311 2.82 -0.02 11.07
C GLY A 311 3.42 1.38 11.05
N TYR A 312 3.52 2.04 12.20
CA TYR A 312 4.17 3.36 12.32
C TYR A 312 5.70 3.28 12.19
N LEU A 313 6.34 2.35 12.90
CA LEU A 313 7.80 2.21 12.97
C LEU A 313 8.44 2.07 11.58
N LYS A 314 7.78 1.38 10.65
CA LYS A 314 8.29 1.17 9.28
C LYS A 314 8.10 2.37 8.35
N VAL A 315 7.36 3.42 8.71
CA VAL A 315 7.04 4.55 7.81
C VAL A 315 8.30 5.34 7.46
N ALA A 316 9.04 5.79 8.48
CA ALA A 316 10.27 6.56 8.30
C ALA A 316 11.34 5.84 7.45
N PRO A 317 11.77 4.60 7.75
CA PRO A 317 12.76 3.91 6.91
C PRO A 317 12.24 3.56 5.51
N MET A 318 10.93 3.34 5.33
CA MET A 318 10.36 3.11 3.99
C MET A 318 10.48 4.37 3.12
N PHE A 319 10.13 5.54 3.65
CA PHE A 319 10.24 6.79 2.89
C PHE A 319 11.71 7.18 2.66
N ALA A 320 12.56 7.16 3.69
CA ALA A 320 13.97 7.53 3.56
C ALA A 320 14.70 6.72 2.47
N VAL A 321 14.51 5.39 2.45
CA VAL A 321 15.09 4.51 1.43
C VAL A 321 14.44 4.76 0.07
N SER A 322 13.13 5.01 0.01
CA SER A 322 12.44 5.28 -1.26
C SER A 322 12.92 6.56 -1.92
N PHE A 323 13.10 7.66 -1.17
CA PHE A 323 13.60 8.92 -1.73
C PHE A 323 15.06 8.78 -2.18
N TYR A 324 15.95 8.27 -1.32
CA TYR A 324 17.36 8.10 -1.64
C TYR A 324 17.58 7.22 -2.88
N VAL A 325 16.89 6.07 -2.99
CA VAL A 325 17.02 5.20 -4.16
C VAL A 325 16.38 5.80 -5.40
N TYR A 326 15.28 6.54 -5.27
CA TYR A 326 14.66 7.24 -6.41
C TYR A 326 15.60 8.30 -7.00
N GLU A 327 16.19 9.16 -6.15
CA GLU A 327 17.18 10.16 -6.56
C GLU A 327 18.40 9.52 -7.23
N LYS A 328 19.00 8.48 -6.61
CA LYS A 328 20.17 7.80 -7.20
C LYS A 328 19.84 7.09 -8.52
N VAL A 329 18.63 6.55 -8.70
CA VAL A 329 18.24 5.97 -9.98
C VAL A 329 17.87 7.04 -11.02
N LYS A 330 17.30 8.20 -10.63
CA LYS A 330 17.14 9.35 -11.54
C LYS A 330 18.49 9.83 -12.09
N TYR A 331 19.48 9.99 -11.23
CA TYR A 331 20.86 10.36 -11.58
C TYR A 331 21.47 9.34 -12.56
N LEU A 332 21.46 8.05 -12.21
CA LEU A 332 22.00 6.97 -13.06
C LEU A 332 21.30 6.87 -14.44
N LEU A 333 20.01 7.19 -14.51
CA LEU A 333 19.24 7.18 -15.76
C LEU A 333 19.36 8.49 -16.57
N ASN A 334 20.06 9.51 -16.05
CA ASN A 334 20.19 10.85 -16.64
C ASN A 334 18.81 11.45 -16.97
N ILE A 335 17.98 11.64 -15.94
CA ILE A 335 16.62 12.23 -16.01
C ILE A 335 16.34 13.23 -14.88
N GLU A 336 17.36 13.90 -14.36
CA GLU A 336 17.21 14.87 -13.24
C GLU A 336 16.26 16.02 -13.58
#